data_AF-A0A9P7EWV6-F1
#
_entry.id   AF-A0A9P7EWV6-F1
#
_cell.length_a   1.000
_cell.length_b   1.000
_cell.length_c   1.000
_cell.angle_alpha   90.00
_cell.angle_beta   90.00
_cell.angle_gamma   90.00
#
_symmetry.space_group_name_H-M   'P 1'
#
loop_
_entity.id
_entity.type
_entity.pdbx_description
1 polymer ?
#
loop_
_entity_poly.entity_id
_entity_poly.type
_entity_poly.pdbx_seq_one_letter_code
_entity_poly.pdbx_strand_id
1 'polypeptide(L)'
;MIGVQFDKKDIVRIDKSSALPRFANALLEQFQTTLWTWYGGDLSEDNTGAAPSWAWNFIKVICLVLESAKNYHHLSLHAMRNLDVCRKIYSRVRSSEQNFPWELLGALQNALRFMLAAAKVSRDPADLWNSQYFWIGDSHSPEDFEWLVEYIDPDNQEAVFDILLLLVVIEVRCSPAKRHQFFKSIIACMGSHMPAHLRHAALRLAHSAREEMVSIDTIDNAELRDMILTEFSPAILTAISPQPGITLSDDDPDCFFHEDRDLCYLELLFALARNSNWHPHLFEDRHIDRCISIVAKGNFAEYAFYLAGILLRIAPEQSSVISLNSITGEQWWDMMRDAWLHASFTTDDIHCFEFLPVLVEGTKRYMHIAAQKYISWEIHFKFFIEHVDRVLDALEMRDSQQGEGEGVAVAVKELKTVASDMLEKLVSSQGVVSPLLS
;
A
#
# COMPACT_ATOMS: atom_id res chain seq x y z
N MET A 1 45.43 7.78 9.58
CA MET A 1 44.27 6.99 10.04
C MET A 1 44.79 5.67 10.58
N ILE A 2 44.44 5.32 11.82
CA ILE A 2 44.69 3.98 12.37
C ILE A 2 43.66 3.05 11.74
N GLY A 3 44.10 2.03 11.03
CA GLY A 3 43.22 1.01 10.45
C GLY A 3 42.59 0.18 11.56
N VAL A 4 41.44 0.62 12.06
CA VAL A 4 40.65 -0.19 13.00
C VAL A 4 39.91 -1.23 12.19
N GLN A 5 40.36 -2.47 12.27
CA GLN A 5 39.72 -3.61 11.65
C GLN A 5 38.73 -4.19 12.66
N PHE A 6 37.43 -4.01 12.42
CA PHE A 6 36.39 -4.61 13.25
C PHE A 6 36.11 -6.04 12.78
N ASP A 7 36.28 -7.03 13.66
CA ASP A 7 35.85 -8.40 13.39
C ASP A 7 34.34 -8.52 13.72
N LYS A 8 33.61 -9.36 12.97
CA LYS A 8 32.19 -9.68 13.20
C LYS A 8 31.94 -10.12 14.65
N LYS A 9 32.95 -10.71 15.31
CA LYS A 9 32.92 -11.13 16.71
C LYS A 9 32.85 -9.97 17.71
N ASP A 10 33.38 -8.81 17.36
CA ASP A 10 33.38 -7.64 18.24
C ASP A 10 31.97 -7.01 18.33
N ILE A 11 31.19 -7.10 17.26
CA ILE A 11 29.82 -6.57 17.17
C ILE A 11 28.84 -7.42 17.99
N VAL A 12 28.96 -8.75 17.95
CA VAL A 12 28.12 -9.69 18.71
C VAL A 12 28.19 -9.45 20.24
N ARG A 13 29.27 -8.85 20.73
CA ARG A 13 29.47 -8.58 22.17
C ARG A 13 28.72 -7.33 22.66
N ILE A 14 28.28 -6.44 21.76
CA ILE A 14 27.65 -5.14 22.09
C ILE A 14 26.11 -5.25 22.21
N ASP A 15 25.54 -6.34 21.66
CA ASP A 15 24.11 -6.61 21.41
C ASP A 15 23.14 -6.54 22.62
N LYS A 16 23.65 -6.37 23.86
CA LYS A 16 22.81 -6.42 25.08
C LYS A 16 22.80 -5.15 25.94
N SER A 17 23.35 -4.05 25.46
CA SER A 17 23.49 -2.82 26.28
C SER A 17 22.82 -1.60 25.65
N SER A 18 22.37 -0.67 26.49
CA SER A 18 21.94 0.68 26.11
C SER A 18 23.02 1.54 25.43
N ALA A 19 24.22 0.98 25.21
CA ALA A 19 25.34 1.62 24.53
C ALA A 19 25.29 1.49 23.01
N LEU A 20 24.55 0.52 22.44
CA LEU A 20 24.51 0.30 20.98
C LEU A 20 23.96 1.53 20.21
N PRO A 21 22.92 2.26 20.69
CA PRO A 21 22.52 3.52 20.08
C PRO A 21 23.54 4.65 20.19
N ARG A 22 24.23 4.76 21.33
CA ARG A 22 25.29 5.77 21.48
C ARG A 22 26.47 5.47 20.57
N PHE A 23 26.80 4.19 20.39
CA PHE A 23 27.84 3.74 19.48
C PHE A 23 27.47 3.99 18.01
N ALA A 24 26.24 3.66 17.61
CA ALA A 24 25.74 3.96 16.27
C ALA A 24 25.81 5.47 15.97
N ASN A 25 25.34 6.32 16.91
CA ASN A 25 25.43 7.77 16.76
C ASN A 25 26.87 8.27 16.68
N ALA A 26 27.78 7.76 17.51
CA ALA A 26 29.20 8.13 17.46
C ALA A 26 29.87 7.73 16.15
N LEU A 27 29.56 6.53 15.62
CA LEU A 27 30.01 6.11 14.29
C LEU A 27 29.45 7.05 13.22
N LEU A 28 28.17 7.43 13.31
CA LEU A 28 27.52 8.33 12.37
C LEU A 28 28.13 9.73 12.40
N GLU A 29 28.44 10.27 13.57
CA GLU A 29 29.13 11.56 13.74
C GLU A 29 30.56 11.50 13.19
N GLN A 30 31.30 10.40 13.43
CA GLN A 30 32.62 10.20 12.82
C GLN A 30 32.53 10.11 11.30
N PHE A 31 31.55 9.41 10.77
CA PHE A 31 31.30 9.32 9.34
C PHE A 31 31.02 10.70 8.74
N GLN A 32 30.10 11.45 9.35
CA GLN A 32 29.75 12.81 8.93
C GLN A 32 30.94 13.76 9.00
N THR A 33 31.75 13.68 10.06
CA THR A 33 32.97 14.49 10.20
C THR A 33 34.01 14.14 9.13
N THR A 34 34.19 12.84 8.86
CA THR A 34 35.14 12.35 7.85
C THR A 34 34.68 12.74 6.44
N LEU A 35 33.38 12.66 6.18
CA LEU A 35 32.80 13.14 4.94
C LEU A 35 32.91 14.65 4.81
N TRP A 36 32.57 15.42 5.84
CA TRP A 36 32.66 16.87 5.79
C TRP A 36 34.09 17.36 5.55
N THR A 37 35.07 16.73 6.20
CA THR A 37 36.50 17.04 5.96
C THR A 37 36.97 16.66 4.55
N TRP A 38 36.34 15.66 3.92
CA TRP A 38 36.64 15.25 2.54
C TRP A 38 35.86 16.01 1.47
N TYR A 39 34.63 16.44 1.78
CA TYR A 39 33.67 16.99 0.81
C TYR A 39 33.41 18.49 1.00
N GLY A 40 33.78 19.07 2.15
CA GLY A 40 33.57 20.49 2.49
C GLY A 40 34.70 21.44 2.07
N GLY A 41 35.75 20.93 1.44
CA GLY A 41 36.73 21.75 0.70
C GLY A 41 36.37 21.78 -0.78
N ASP A 42 36.55 22.93 -1.45
CA ASP A 42 36.46 23.03 -2.91
C ASP A 42 37.29 21.91 -3.55
N LEU A 43 36.59 20.95 -4.16
CA LEU A 43 37.19 19.72 -4.69
C LEU A 43 37.64 19.95 -6.13
N SER A 44 38.95 19.88 -6.35
CA SER A 44 39.53 19.63 -7.67
C SER A 44 39.36 18.15 -8.04
N GLU A 45 39.20 17.88 -9.34
CA GLU A 45 38.83 16.58 -9.93
C GLU A 45 39.86 15.44 -9.71
N ASP A 46 41.03 15.71 -9.11
CA ASP A 46 42.21 14.83 -9.20
C ASP A 46 42.31 13.72 -8.13
N ASN A 47 41.34 13.56 -7.22
CA ASN A 47 41.49 12.69 -6.03
C ASN A 47 40.52 11.47 -5.98
N THR A 48 40.41 10.73 -7.08
CA THR A 48 39.34 9.73 -7.32
C THR A 48 39.65 8.27 -6.89
N GLY A 49 40.90 7.89 -6.63
CA GLY A 49 41.27 6.45 -6.62
C GLY A 49 41.05 5.64 -5.33
N ALA A 50 41.12 6.24 -4.13
CA ALA A 50 41.17 5.49 -2.86
C ALA A 50 40.01 5.78 -1.88
N ALA A 51 39.21 6.81 -2.17
CA ALA A 51 38.13 7.30 -1.32
C ALA A 51 36.89 6.38 -1.22
N PRO A 52 36.46 5.66 -2.27
CA PRO A 52 35.18 4.95 -2.23
C PRO A 52 35.18 3.75 -1.26
N SER A 53 36.25 2.94 -1.28
CA SER A 53 36.29 1.65 -0.58
C SER A 53 36.20 1.77 0.95
N TRP A 54 36.89 2.75 1.56
CA TRP A 54 36.82 2.92 3.02
C TRP A 54 35.46 3.45 3.47
N ALA A 55 34.85 4.37 2.70
CA ALA A 55 33.53 4.92 3.01
C ALA A 55 32.46 3.82 2.96
N TRP A 56 32.53 2.93 1.97
CA TRP A 56 31.62 1.78 1.88
C TRP A 56 31.80 0.77 3.01
N ASN A 57 33.05 0.47 3.38
CA ASN A 57 33.30 -0.37 4.55
C ASN A 57 32.75 0.26 5.84
N PHE A 58 32.83 1.58 5.96
CA PHE A 58 32.27 2.30 7.10
C PHE A 58 30.72 2.24 7.11
N ILE A 59 30.07 2.51 5.97
CA ILE A 59 28.62 2.37 5.81
C ILE A 59 28.17 0.95 6.16
N LYS A 60 28.90 -0.07 5.69
CA LYS A 60 28.60 -1.48 5.98
C LYS A 60 28.64 -1.78 7.48
N VAL A 61 29.62 -1.24 8.22
CA VAL A 61 29.69 -1.38 9.69
C VAL A 61 28.49 -0.70 10.34
N ILE A 62 28.12 0.50 9.90
CA ILE A 62 26.92 1.17 10.42
C ILE A 62 25.66 0.34 10.14
N CYS A 63 25.49 -0.21 8.94
CA CYS A 63 24.35 -1.07 8.58
C CYS A 63 24.23 -2.26 9.54
N LEU A 64 25.33 -2.98 9.76
CA LEU A 64 25.35 -4.13 10.67
C LEU A 64 24.99 -3.75 12.11
N VAL A 65 25.44 -2.58 12.56
CA VAL A 65 25.11 -2.04 13.88
C VAL A 65 23.62 -1.68 13.96
N LEU A 66 23.07 -1.05 12.91
CA LEU A 66 21.66 -0.67 12.85
C LEU A 66 20.72 -1.88 12.76
N GLU A 67 21.06 -2.88 11.93
CA GLU A 67 20.30 -4.14 11.81
C GLU A 67 20.28 -4.93 13.12
N SER A 68 21.34 -4.86 13.93
CA SER A 68 21.44 -5.61 15.18
C SER A 68 20.60 -5.00 16.31
N ALA A 69 20.37 -3.69 16.34
CA ALA A 69 19.59 -3.09 17.42
C ALA A 69 18.12 -2.94 17.06
N LYS A 70 17.30 -3.76 17.72
CA LYS A 70 15.85 -3.83 17.50
C LYS A 70 15.05 -2.61 17.96
N ASN A 71 15.66 -1.60 18.62
CA ASN A 71 14.95 -0.49 19.28
C ASN A 71 15.61 0.88 19.02
N TYR A 72 15.15 1.64 18.02
CA TYR A 72 15.74 2.92 17.63
C TYR A 72 14.73 4.04 17.37
N HIS A 73 14.25 4.76 18.39
CA HIS A 73 13.39 5.93 18.16
C HIS A 73 14.16 7.24 17.84
N HIS A 74 15.49 7.27 17.95
CA HIS A 74 16.27 8.53 17.91
C HIS A 74 17.20 8.72 16.70
N LEU A 75 17.28 7.77 15.76
CA LEU A 75 18.24 7.81 14.64
C LEU A 75 17.69 8.45 13.34
N SER A 76 16.38 8.72 13.24
CA SER A 76 15.76 9.10 11.96
C SER A 76 16.38 10.36 11.35
N LEU A 77 16.52 11.45 12.12
CA LEU A 77 16.97 12.73 11.57
C LEU A 77 18.42 12.73 11.05
N HIS A 78 19.35 12.04 11.74
CA HIS A 78 20.73 11.96 11.27
C HIS A 78 20.90 10.98 10.12
N ALA A 79 20.13 9.89 10.10
CA ALA A 79 20.17 8.93 9.01
C ALA A 79 19.69 9.55 7.69
N MET A 80 18.72 10.47 7.74
CA MET A 80 18.25 11.24 6.58
C MET A 80 19.33 12.12 5.94
N ARG A 81 20.15 12.82 6.73
CA ARG A 81 21.29 13.60 6.19
C ARG A 81 22.32 12.72 5.46
N ASN A 82 22.40 11.45 5.83
CA ASN A 82 23.30 10.49 5.19
C ASN A 82 22.73 9.93 3.88
N LEU A 83 21.46 10.18 3.55
CA LEU A 83 20.90 9.80 2.25
C LEU A 83 21.40 10.69 1.13
N ASP A 84 21.45 12.00 1.34
CA ASP A 84 22.06 12.92 0.38
C ASP A 84 23.55 12.59 0.18
N VAL A 85 24.23 12.16 1.24
CA VAL A 85 25.59 11.60 1.17
C VAL A 85 25.62 10.32 0.34
N CYS A 86 24.77 9.33 0.62
CA CYS A 86 24.72 8.09 -0.16
C CYS A 86 24.45 8.38 -1.64
N ARG A 87 23.50 9.28 -1.94
CA ARG A 87 23.19 9.78 -3.29
C ARG A 87 24.41 10.45 -3.93
N LYS A 88 25.12 11.31 -3.22
CA LYS A 88 26.32 12.01 -3.73
C LYS A 88 27.48 11.05 -3.99
N ILE A 89 27.78 10.15 -3.05
CA ILE A 89 28.81 9.12 -3.22
C ILE A 89 28.44 8.27 -4.44
N TYR A 90 27.19 7.84 -4.53
CA TYR A 90 26.69 7.04 -5.63
C TYR A 90 26.78 7.77 -6.98
N SER A 91 26.32 9.02 -7.05
CA SER A 91 26.39 9.86 -8.26
C SER A 91 27.81 10.04 -8.75
N ARG A 92 28.78 10.21 -7.83
CA ARG A 92 30.22 10.30 -8.16
C ARG A 92 30.79 8.97 -8.64
N VAL A 93 30.39 7.85 -8.03
CA VAL A 93 30.79 6.52 -8.49
C VAL A 93 30.20 6.28 -9.90
N ARG A 94 28.97 6.71 -10.18
CA ARG A 94 28.39 6.59 -11.53
C ARG A 94 29.13 7.44 -12.57
N SER A 95 29.53 8.66 -12.23
CA SER A 95 30.20 9.58 -13.16
C SER A 95 31.68 9.26 -13.42
N SER A 96 32.27 8.34 -12.65
CA SER A 96 33.66 7.93 -12.83
C SER A 96 33.79 6.95 -14.01
N GLU A 97 34.55 7.34 -15.03
CA GLU A 97 34.81 6.55 -16.25
C GLU A 97 35.49 5.18 -15.99
N GLN A 98 36.05 4.98 -14.79
CA GLN A 98 36.87 3.81 -14.46
C GLN A 98 36.13 2.71 -13.67
N ASN A 99 34.83 2.85 -13.45
CA ASN A 99 34.16 1.99 -12.47
C ASN A 99 33.66 0.68 -13.05
N PHE A 100 33.99 -0.41 -12.35
CA PHE A 100 33.45 -1.72 -12.67
C PHE A 100 31.98 -1.82 -12.23
N PRO A 101 31.07 -2.35 -13.06
CA PRO A 101 29.63 -2.42 -12.75
C PRO A 101 29.30 -3.07 -11.40
N TRP A 102 30.10 -4.06 -10.97
CA TRP A 102 29.89 -4.78 -9.71
C TRP A 102 30.23 -3.95 -8.46
N GLU A 103 31.16 -2.98 -8.54
CA GLU A 103 31.48 -2.07 -7.43
C GLU A 103 30.35 -1.07 -7.19
N LEU A 104 29.78 -0.54 -8.29
CA LEU A 104 28.62 0.36 -8.25
C LEU A 104 27.41 -0.35 -7.65
N LEU A 105 27.21 -1.62 -8.00
CA LEU A 105 26.11 -2.43 -7.49
C LEU A 105 26.27 -2.72 -5.99
N GLY A 106 27.47 -3.11 -5.55
CA GLY A 106 27.74 -3.34 -4.12
C GLY A 106 27.59 -2.05 -3.29
N ALA A 107 28.02 -0.92 -3.83
CA ALA A 107 27.81 0.41 -3.26
C ALA A 107 26.32 0.73 -3.10
N LEU A 108 25.54 0.55 -4.17
CA LEU A 108 24.09 0.77 -4.18
C LEU A 108 23.39 -0.11 -3.13
N GLN A 109 23.70 -1.41 -3.09
CA GLN A 109 23.11 -2.34 -2.12
C GLN A 109 23.43 -1.95 -0.68
N ASN A 110 24.67 -1.55 -0.38
CA ASN A 110 25.02 -1.09 0.97
C ASN A 110 24.30 0.20 1.33
N ALA A 111 24.17 1.14 0.38
CA ALA A 111 23.38 2.34 0.57
C ALA A 111 21.91 1.98 0.85
N LEU A 112 21.28 1.16 0.01
CA LEU A 112 19.89 0.72 0.16
C LEU A 112 19.62 0.08 1.52
N ARG A 113 20.47 -0.85 1.96
CA ARG A 113 20.35 -1.47 3.28
C ARG A 113 20.44 -0.45 4.41
N PHE A 114 21.36 0.51 4.29
CA PHE A 114 21.42 1.63 5.23
C PHE A 114 20.11 2.42 5.25
N MET A 115 19.54 2.74 4.08
CA MET A 115 18.29 3.51 3.97
C MET A 115 17.11 2.75 4.57
N LEU A 116 16.98 1.46 4.28
CA LEU A 116 15.92 0.61 4.84
C LEU A 116 16.04 0.50 6.36
N ALA A 117 17.24 0.25 6.87
CA ALA A 117 17.49 0.19 8.32
C ALA A 117 17.17 1.53 8.99
N ALA A 118 17.56 2.65 8.38
CA ALA A 118 17.25 3.99 8.84
C ALA A 118 15.74 4.28 8.85
N ALA A 119 15.04 3.83 7.83
CA ALA A 119 13.60 3.95 7.67
C ALA A 119 12.81 2.88 8.45
N LYS A 120 13.51 1.97 9.15
CA LYS A 120 12.92 0.84 9.91
C LYS A 120 12.03 -0.06 9.07
N VAL A 121 12.44 -0.24 7.82
CA VAL A 121 11.71 -1.07 6.88
C VAL A 121 12.18 -2.49 7.08
N SER A 122 11.26 -3.35 7.52
CA SER A 122 11.52 -4.76 7.59
C SER A 122 11.58 -5.35 6.18
N ARG A 123 12.49 -6.30 6.00
CA ARG A 123 12.57 -7.09 4.76
C ARG A 123 11.74 -8.37 4.85
N ASP A 124 11.06 -8.60 5.98
CA ASP A 124 10.14 -9.71 6.12
C ASP A 124 8.92 -9.47 5.20
N PRO A 125 8.61 -10.38 4.25
CA PRO A 125 7.43 -10.26 3.41
C PRO A 125 6.12 -10.11 4.19
N ALA A 126 6.04 -10.64 5.42
CA ALA A 126 4.84 -10.50 6.26
C ALA A 126 4.66 -9.06 6.78
N ASP A 127 5.75 -8.31 6.97
CA ASP A 127 5.72 -6.94 7.47
C ASP A 127 5.37 -5.91 6.38
N LEU A 128 5.44 -6.31 5.10
CA LEU A 128 5.17 -5.47 3.93
C LEU A 128 3.79 -4.79 3.99
N TRP A 129 2.81 -5.51 4.54
CA TRP A 129 1.42 -5.07 4.51
C TRP A 129 0.99 -4.35 5.79
N ASN A 130 1.51 -4.79 6.94
CA ASN A 130 1.12 -4.29 8.26
C ASN A 130 1.79 -2.97 8.64
N SER A 131 2.85 -2.60 7.92
CA SER A 131 3.64 -1.42 8.27
C SER A 131 3.11 -0.18 7.54
N GLN A 132 2.57 0.75 8.31
CA GLN A 132 2.48 2.15 7.87
C GLN A 132 3.89 2.74 7.96
N TYR A 133 4.62 2.68 6.86
CA TYR A 133 5.93 3.29 6.78
C TYR A 133 5.76 4.80 6.56
N PHE A 134 6.08 5.59 7.58
CA PHE A 134 6.10 7.04 7.44
C PHE A 134 7.54 7.53 7.35
N TRP A 135 7.82 8.28 6.29
CA TRP A 135 9.05 9.06 6.19
C TRP A 135 9.00 10.23 7.19
N ILE A 136 9.70 10.10 8.33
CA ILE A 136 9.75 11.14 9.37
C ILE A 136 10.85 12.15 9.04
N GLY A 137 10.57 13.11 8.16
CA GLY A 137 11.31 14.37 8.12
C GLY A 137 10.94 15.30 6.97
N ASP A 138 10.73 16.57 7.33
CA ASP A 138 10.12 17.62 6.49
C ASP A 138 11.06 18.23 5.42
N SER A 139 12.27 17.68 5.23
CA SER A 139 13.34 18.37 4.49
C SER A 139 13.58 17.87 3.06
N HIS A 140 12.92 16.79 2.63
CA HIS A 140 13.16 16.21 1.31
C HIS A 140 11.87 16.11 0.53
N SER A 141 11.96 16.50 -0.75
CA SER A 141 10.85 16.34 -1.67
C SER A 141 10.92 14.92 -2.27
N PRO A 142 9.78 14.27 -2.58
CA PRO A 142 9.77 12.93 -3.18
C PRO A 142 10.66 12.81 -4.44
N GLU A 143 10.85 13.93 -5.15
CA GLU A 143 11.69 14.04 -6.35
C GLU A 143 13.18 13.77 -6.08
N ASP A 144 13.66 13.95 -4.84
CA ASP A 144 15.06 13.66 -4.44
C ASP A 144 15.43 12.18 -4.62
N PHE A 145 14.44 11.31 -4.74
CA PHE A 145 14.57 9.86 -4.80
C PHE A 145 14.23 9.25 -6.16
N GLU A 146 13.84 10.06 -7.14
CA GLU A 146 13.49 9.58 -8.49
C GLU A 146 14.62 8.82 -9.18
N TRP A 147 15.88 9.11 -8.82
CA TRP A 147 17.03 8.41 -9.37
C TRP A 147 16.99 6.90 -9.09
N LEU A 148 16.32 6.46 -8.03
CA LEU A 148 16.14 5.04 -7.70
C LEU A 148 15.36 4.28 -8.78
N VAL A 149 14.45 4.97 -9.48
CA VAL A 149 13.65 4.37 -10.57
C VAL A 149 14.57 3.89 -11.70
N GLU A 150 15.71 4.54 -11.92
CA GLU A 150 16.68 4.12 -12.94
C GLU A 150 17.38 2.79 -12.61
N TYR A 151 17.28 2.34 -11.36
CA TYR A 151 17.94 1.13 -10.85
C TYR A 151 17.00 -0.02 -10.60
N ILE A 152 15.72 0.14 -10.97
CA ILE A 152 14.79 -0.98 -11.01
C ILE A 152 15.12 -1.82 -12.23
N ASP A 153 16.11 -2.70 -12.06
CA ASP A 153 16.57 -3.69 -13.03
C ASP A 153 16.14 -5.10 -12.57
N PRO A 154 15.13 -5.70 -13.19
CA PRO A 154 14.60 -7.01 -12.79
C PRO A 154 15.63 -8.14 -12.70
N ASP A 155 16.78 -8.02 -13.38
CA ASP A 155 17.85 -9.01 -13.32
C ASP A 155 18.56 -9.02 -11.95
N ASN A 156 18.42 -7.96 -11.15
CA ASN A 156 18.95 -7.87 -9.78
C ASN A 156 17.84 -7.81 -8.72
N GLN A 157 17.19 -8.96 -8.54
CA GLN A 157 16.03 -9.12 -7.67
C GLN A 157 16.22 -8.55 -6.26
N GLU A 158 17.37 -8.79 -5.63
CA GLU A 158 17.64 -8.32 -4.26
C GLU A 158 17.69 -6.78 -4.16
N ALA A 159 18.39 -6.13 -5.08
CA ALA A 159 18.45 -4.66 -5.08
C ALA A 159 17.11 -4.05 -5.47
N VAL A 160 16.40 -4.66 -6.42
CA VAL A 160 15.07 -4.23 -6.82
C VAL A 160 14.10 -4.30 -5.66
N PHE A 161 14.09 -5.40 -4.89
CA PHE A 161 13.24 -5.52 -3.72
C PHE A 161 13.50 -4.39 -2.73
N ASP A 162 14.77 -4.15 -2.40
CA ASP A 162 15.16 -3.08 -1.48
C ASP A 162 14.75 -1.68 -2.01
N ILE A 163 14.86 -1.45 -3.32
CA ILE A 163 14.41 -0.20 -3.97
C ILE A 163 12.89 -0.06 -3.88
N LEU A 164 12.12 -1.09 -4.22
CA LEU A 164 10.66 -1.05 -4.19
C LEU A 164 10.15 -0.75 -2.77
N LEU A 165 10.71 -1.42 -1.76
CA LEU A 165 10.38 -1.16 -0.36
C LEU A 165 10.68 0.29 0.04
N LEU A 166 11.84 0.81 -0.37
CA LEU A 166 12.22 2.19 -0.06
C LEU A 166 11.28 3.20 -0.74
N LEU A 167 10.90 2.96 -1.99
CA LEU A 167 9.96 3.81 -2.73
C LEU A 167 8.57 3.82 -2.10
N VAL A 168 8.11 2.69 -1.54
CA VAL A 168 6.85 2.61 -0.78
C VAL A 168 6.88 3.56 0.41
N VAL A 169 7.99 3.56 1.15
CA VAL A 169 8.14 4.32 2.41
C VAL A 169 8.28 5.82 2.17
N ILE A 170 8.93 6.19 1.08
CA ILE A 170 9.15 7.60 0.73
C ILE A 170 7.92 8.20 0.03
N GLU A 171 6.97 7.35 -0.40
CA GLU A 171 5.82 7.77 -1.22
C GLU A 171 6.27 8.56 -2.46
N VAL A 172 7.26 8.02 -3.18
CA VAL A 172 7.89 8.73 -4.30
C VAL A 172 6.84 9.14 -5.33
N ARG A 173 6.81 10.44 -5.62
CA ARG A 173 6.09 11.02 -6.74
C ARG A 173 7.09 11.26 -7.86
N CYS A 174 6.87 10.62 -9.00
CA CYS A 174 7.76 10.76 -10.13
C CYS A 174 7.44 12.03 -10.92
N SER A 175 8.49 12.78 -11.25
CA SER A 175 8.44 13.84 -12.24
C SER A 175 7.88 13.31 -13.56
N PRO A 176 7.22 14.16 -14.37
CA PRO A 176 6.64 13.74 -15.65
C PRO A 176 7.62 13.00 -16.57
N ALA A 177 8.92 13.33 -16.50
CA ALA A 177 9.96 12.69 -17.30
C ALA A 177 10.27 11.23 -16.86
N LYS A 178 10.01 10.88 -15.60
CA LYS A 178 10.33 9.56 -15.02
C LYS A 178 9.13 8.62 -14.91
N ARG A 179 7.91 9.13 -14.98
CA ARG A 179 6.67 8.32 -14.86
C ARG A 179 6.64 7.12 -15.80
N HIS A 180 7.02 7.29 -17.06
CA HIS A 180 7.00 6.18 -18.00
C HIS A 180 7.92 5.03 -17.56
N GLN A 181 9.15 5.36 -17.15
CA GLN A 181 10.09 4.36 -16.64
C GLN A 181 9.59 3.73 -15.35
N PHE A 182 9.04 4.53 -14.44
CA PHE A 182 8.47 4.07 -13.17
C PHE A 182 7.39 3.02 -13.35
N PHE A 183 6.34 3.33 -14.12
CA PHE A 183 5.24 2.39 -14.37
C PHE A 183 5.72 1.14 -15.11
N LYS A 184 6.56 1.30 -16.13
CA LYS A 184 7.15 0.17 -16.85
C LYS A 184 7.92 -0.78 -15.93
N SER A 185 8.72 -0.24 -15.02
CA SER A 185 9.49 -1.01 -14.06
C SER A 185 8.60 -1.74 -13.04
N ILE A 186 7.54 -1.09 -12.54
CA ILE A 186 6.57 -1.71 -11.61
C ILE A 186 5.82 -2.85 -12.30
N ILE A 187 5.33 -2.64 -13.53
CA ILE A 187 4.66 -3.67 -14.35
C ILE A 187 5.57 -4.89 -14.52
N ALA A 188 6.83 -4.66 -14.89
CA ALA A 188 7.80 -5.75 -15.06
C ALA A 188 7.98 -6.54 -13.75
N CYS A 189 8.09 -5.87 -12.60
CA CYS A 189 8.24 -6.51 -11.30
C CYS A 189 6.99 -7.30 -10.84
N MET A 190 5.80 -6.95 -11.32
CA MET A 190 4.55 -7.68 -11.09
C MET A 190 4.36 -8.89 -12.02
N GLY A 191 5.24 -9.08 -13.01
CA GLY A 191 5.13 -10.16 -13.99
C GLY A 191 5.20 -11.56 -13.38
N SER A 192 4.52 -12.54 -14.00
CA SER A 192 4.37 -13.91 -13.48
C SER A 192 5.68 -14.69 -13.29
N HIS A 193 6.73 -14.31 -14.01
CA HIS A 193 8.06 -14.89 -13.91
C HIS A 193 8.87 -14.35 -12.71
N MET A 194 8.38 -13.29 -12.05
CA MET A 194 9.04 -12.72 -10.88
C MET A 194 8.71 -13.50 -9.61
N PRO A 195 9.67 -13.59 -8.67
CA PRO A 195 9.41 -14.10 -7.32
C PRO A 195 8.25 -13.35 -6.62
N ALA A 196 7.51 -14.07 -5.77
CA ALA A 196 6.37 -13.51 -5.04
C ALA A 196 6.70 -12.23 -4.26
N HIS A 197 7.83 -12.17 -3.56
CA HIS A 197 8.22 -10.99 -2.79
C HIS A 197 8.41 -9.73 -3.66
N LEU A 198 8.92 -9.87 -4.89
CA LEU A 198 9.03 -8.75 -5.84
C LEU A 198 7.66 -8.31 -6.35
N ARG A 199 6.82 -9.27 -6.75
CA ARG A 199 5.46 -8.98 -7.21
C ARG A 199 4.66 -8.24 -6.14
N HIS A 200 4.77 -8.69 -4.89
CA HIS A 200 4.07 -8.11 -3.75
C HIS A 200 4.61 -6.72 -3.40
N ALA A 201 5.93 -6.51 -3.38
CA ALA A 201 6.51 -5.19 -3.15
C ALA A 201 6.12 -4.19 -4.25
N ALA A 202 6.09 -4.64 -5.51
CA ALA A 202 5.65 -3.83 -6.63
C ALA A 202 4.15 -3.49 -6.54
N LEU A 203 3.30 -4.44 -6.12
CA LEU A 203 1.89 -4.20 -5.84
C LEU A 203 1.71 -3.19 -4.69
N ARG A 204 2.51 -3.29 -3.63
CA ARG A 204 2.46 -2.32 -2.52
C ARG A 204 2.87 -0.93 -2.99
N LEU A 205 3.88 -0.83 -3.85
CA LEU A 205 4.27 0.44 -4.47
C LEU A 205 3.19 1.00 -5.39
N ALA A 206 2.52 0.13 -6.17
CA ALA A 206 1.35 0.51 -6.95
C ALA A 206 0.25 1.08 -6.06
N HIS A 207 -0.04 0.45 -4.93
CA HIS A 207 -0.99 0.97 -3.95
C HIS A 207 -0.60 2.37 -3.45
N SER A 208 0.68 2.63 -3.14
CA SER A 208 1.15 3.97 -2.76
C SER A 208 0.98 5.01 -3.87
N ALA A 209 1.08 4.60 -5.14
CA ALA A 209 0.91 5.48 -6.31
C ALA A 209 -0.55 5.61 -6.80
N ARG A 210 -1.54 5.06 -6.07
CA ARG A 210 -2.94 4.96 -6.54
C ARG A 210 -3.57 6.31 -6.91
N GLU A 211 -3.33 7.38 -6.18
CA GLU A 211 -3.94 8.69 -6.49
C GLU A 211 -3.45 9.27 -7.82
N GLU A 212 -2.20 9.00 -8.20
CA GLU A 212 -1.68 9.37 -9.52
C GLU A 212 -2.39 8.57 -10.63
N MET A 213 -2.66 7.29 -10.38
CA MET A 213 -3.36 6.40 -11.31
C MET A 213 -4.86 6.69 -11.43
N VAL A 214 -5.52 7.15 -10.36
CA VAL A 214 -6.91 7.64 -10.43
C VAL A 214 -7.00 8.86 -11.34
N SER A 215 -5.96 9.69 -11.35
CA SER A 215 -5.87 10.91 -12.15
C SER A 215 -5.32 10.68 -13.56
N ILE A 216 -5.47 9.47 -14.11
CA ILE A 216 -4.89 9.06 -15.40
C ILE A 216 -5.27 9.97 -16.59
N ASP A 217 -6.42 10.63 -16.52
CA ASP A 217 -6.90 11.55 -17.56
C ASP A 217 -6.11 12.85 -17.62
N THR A 218 -5.41 13.18 -16.53
CA THR A 218 -4.52 14.34 -16.45
C THR A 218 -3.15 14.06 -17.06
N ILE A 219 -2.87 12.82 -17.47
CA ILE A 219 -1.61 12.45 -18.12
C ILE A 219 -1.67 12.84 -19.60
N ASP A 220 -0.93 13.88 -19.97
CA ASP A 220 -0.84 14.38 -21.35
C ASP A 220 -0.20 13.37 -22.32
N ASN A 221 0.67 12.49 -21.81
CA ASN A 221 1.33 11.49 -22.63
C ASN A 221 0.38 10.31 -22.90
N ALA A 222 -0.18 10.29 -24.11
CA ALA A 222 -1.12 9.26 -24.54
C ALA A 222 -0.52 7.83 -24.56
N GLU A 223 0.76 7.67 -24.92
CA GLU A 223 1.43 6.37 -24.93
C GLU A 223 1.61 5.82 -23.51
N LEU A 224 2.00 6.69 -22.58
CA LEU A 224 2.07 6.33 -21.16
C LEU A 224 0.69 5.95 -20.63
N ARG A 225 -0.33 6.75 -20.94
CA ARG A 225 -1.70 6.49 -20.52
C ARG A 225 -2.21 5.15 -21.02
N ASP A 226 -1.98 4.84 -22.30
CA ASP A 226 -2.37 3.58 -22.93
C ASP A 226 -1.66 2.40 -22.25
N MET A 227 -0.34 2.47 -22.09
CA MET A 227 0.44 1.44 -21.39
C MET A 227 -0.06 1.20 -19.96
N ILE A 228 -0.35 2.25 -19.19
CA ILE A 228 -0.89 2.09 -17.84
C ILE A 228 -2.25 1.40 -17.88
N LEU A 229 -3.16 1.80 -18.77
CA LEU A 229 -4.47 1.17 -18.84
C LEU A 229 -4.40 -0.30 -19.31
N THR A 230 -3.60 -0.60 -20.33
CA THR A 230 -3.58 -1.92 -20.97
C THR A 230 -2.64 -2.93 -20.31
N GLU A 231 -1.52 -2.50 -19.73
CA GLU A 231 -0.51 -3.40 -19.17
C GLU A 231 -0.53 -3.44 -17.63
N PHE A 232 -0.91 -2.34 -16.98
CA PHE A 232 -0.88 -2.27 -15.53
C PHE A 232 -1.98 -3.12 -14.89
N SER A 233 -3.21 -3.05 -15.40
CA SER A 233 -4.35 -3.80 -14.88
C SER A 233 -4.09 -5.32 -14.84
N PRO A 234 -3.71 -5.98 -15.96
CA PRO A 234 -3.33 -7.40 -15.94
C PRO A 234 -2.15 -7.71 -15.00
N ALA A 235 -1.19 -6.79 -14.88
CA ALA A 235 -0.03 -6.97 -14.02
C ALA A 235 -0.42 -6.95 -12.53
N ILE A 236 -1.35 -6.09 -12.10
CA ILE A 236 -1.91 -6.11 -10.73
C ILE A 236 -2.49 -7.50 -10.44
N LEU A 237 -3.33 -8.05 -11.33
CA LEU A 237 -3.93 -9.37 -11.10
C LEU A 237 -2.87 -10.48 -11.06
N THR A 238 -1.85 -10.37 -11.92
CA THR A 238 -0.71 -11.30 -11.94
C THR A 238 0.08 -11.25 -10.63
N ALA A 239 0.20 -10.07 -10.00
CA ALA A 239 0.94 -9.90 -8.77
C ALA A 239 0.35 -10.69 -7.58
N ILE A 240 -0.96 -10.91 -7.56
CA ILE A 240 -1.66 -11.68 -6.51
C ILE A 240 -2.01 -13.11 -6.90
N SER A 241 -1.72 -13.50 -8.14
CA SER A 241 -2.06 -14.82 -8.65
C SER A 241 -0.97 -15.84 -8.29
N PRO A 242 -1.32 -17.02 -7.75
CA PRO A 242 -0.39 -18.11 -7.55
C PRO A 242 0.37 -18.47 -8.83
N GLN A 243 1.65 -18.78 -8.72
CA GLN A 243 2.39 -19.30 -9.87
C GLN A 243 1.79 -20.63 -10.39
N PRO A 244 1.62 -20.79 -11.71
CA PRO A 244 1.03 -21.99 -12.29
C PRO A 244 1.84 -23.25 -11.94
N GLY A 245 1.15 -24.31 -11.52
CA GLY A 245 1.77 -25.61 -11.28
C GLY A 245 2.44 -25.79 -9.92
N ILE A 246 2.36 -24.79 -9.03
CA ILE A 246 2.83 -24.90 -7.65
C ILE A 246 1.65 -25.24 -6.74
N THR A 247 1.78 -26.28 -5.92
CA THR A 247 0.84 -26.56 -4.83
C THR A 247 1.31 -25.78 -3.62
N LEU A 248 0.54 -24.76 -3.25
CA LEU A 248 0.88 -23.86 -2.15
C LEU A 248 0.16 -24.30 -0.87
N SER A 249 0.81 -24.12 0.27
CA SER A 249 0.14 -24.18 1.57
C SER A 249 -0.73 -22.95 1.78
N ASP A 250 -1.71 -23.05 2.68
CA ASP A 250 -2.55 -21.89 3.04
C ASP A 250 -1.71 -20.73 3.64
N ASP A 251 -0.59 -21.05 4.29
CA ASP A 251 0.36 -20.09 4.87
C ASP A 251 1.38 -19.54 3.86
N ASP A 252 1.32 -19.94 2.58
CA ASP A 252 2.27 -19.46 1.58
C ASP A 252 1.96 -17.99 1.22
N PRO A 253 2.97 -17.10 1.10
CA PRO A 253 2.72 -15.71 0.70
C PRO A 253 2.02 -15.59 -0.66
N ASP A 254 2.21 -16.55 -1.56
CA ASP A 254 1.60 -16.60 -2.89
C ASP A 254 0.30 -17.41 -2.90
N CYS A 255 -0.25 -17.80 -1.74
CA CYS A 255 -1.45 -18.61 -1.67
C CYS A 255 -2.63 -17.92 -2.39
N PHE A 256 -3.65 -18.71 -2.73
CA PHE A 256 -4.77 -18.19 -3.52
C PHE A 256 -5.49 -17.04 -2.83
N PHE A 257 -5.43 -16.90 -1.51
CA PHE A 257 -6.01 -15.78 -0.77
C PHE A 257 -5.18 -15.51 0.48
N HIS A 258 -4.57 -14.33 0.52
CA HIS A 258 -3.74 -13.87 1.62
C HIS A 258 -4.32 -12.56 2.10
N GLU A 259 -4.75 -12.52 3.35
CA GLU A 259 -5.51 -11.43 3.97
C GLU A 259 -4.97 -10.03 3.65
N ASP A 260 -3.77 -9.72 4.13
CA ASP A 260 -3.24 -8.36 3.98
C ASP A 260 -2.89 -7.97 2.52
N ARG A 261 -2.46 -8.93 1.71
CA ARG A 261 -2.17 -8.75 0.28
C ARG A 261 -3.45 -8.45 -0.49
N ASP A 262 -4.48 -9.26 -0.27
CA ASP A 262 -5.78 -9.11 -0.92
C ASP A 262 -6.48 -7.82 -0.45
N LEU A 263 -6.28 -7.38 0.80
CA LEU A 263 -6.73 -6.06 1.26
C LEU A 263 -6.08 -4.93 0.44
N CYS A 264 -4.75 -4.92 0.36
CA CYS A 264 -3.98 -3.92 -0.40
C CYS A 264 -4.39 -3.88 -1.89
N TYR A 265 -4.64 -5.06 -2.48
CA TYR A 265 -5.17 -5.19 -3.83
C TYR A 265 -6.56 -4.56 -3.96
N LEU A 266 -7.48 -4.85 -3.05
CA LEU A 266 -8.84 -4.31 -3.08
C LEU A 266 -8.89 -2.80 -2.83
N GLU A 267 -8.03 -2.27 -1.95
CA GLU A 267 -7.87 -0.83 -1.75
C GLU A 267 -7.41 -0.14 -3.03
N LEU A 268 -6.42 -0.72 -3.71
CA LEU A 268 -5.97 -0.23 -5.02
C LEU A 268 -7.10 -0.24 -6.04
N LEU A 269 -7.81 -1.37 -6.19
CA LEU A 269 -8.94 -1.46 -7.14
C LEU A 269 -10.07 -0.49 -6.82
N PHE A 270 -10.39 -0.32 -5.53
CA PHE A 270 -11.41 0.62 -5.07
C PHE A 270 -11.05 2.06 -5.44
N ALA A 271 -9.77 2.43 -5.32
CA ALA A 271 -9.28 3.72 -5.77
C ALA A 271 -9.41 3.85 -7.29
N LEU A 272 -8.90 2.89 -8.08
CA LEU A 272 -8.95 2.91 -9.54
C LEU A 272 -10.39 3.03 -10.08
N ALA A 273 -11.34 2.32 -9.46
CA ALA A 273 -12.76 2.38 -9.81
C ALA A 273 -13.43 3.76 -9.60
N ARG A 274 -12.72 4.77 -9.06
CA ARG A 274 -13.20 6.16 -9.03
C ARG A 274 -13.16 6.82 -10.41
N ASN A 275 -12.32 6.32 -11.31
CA ASN A 275 -12.20 6.82 -12.66
C ASN A 275 -12.75 5.78 -13.65
N SER A 276 -13.78 6.18 -14.42
CA SER A 276 -14.50 5.30 -15.34
C SER A 276 -13.62 4.73 -16.45
N ASN A 277 -12.48 5.33 -16.76
CA ASN A 277 -11.54 4.80 -17.76
C ASN A 277 -10.88 3.49 -17.30
N TRP A 278 -10.86 3.20 -16.00
CA TRP A 278 -10.43 1.91 -15.49
C TRP A 278 -11.49 0.82 -15.60
N HIS A 279 -12.79 1.16 -15.69
CA HIS A 279 -13.87 0.17 -15.62
C HIS A 279 -13.79 -0.93 -16.68
N PRO A 280 -13.48 -0.65 -17.97
CA PRO A 280 -13.30 -1.70 -18.97
C PRO A 280 -12.16 -2.65 -18.61
N HIS A 281 -11.02 -2.13 -18.15
CA HIS A 281 -9.84 -2.92 -17.79
C HIS A 281 -10.08 -3.77 -16.54
N LEU A 282 -10.67 -3.19 -15.49
CA LEU A 282 -11.07 -3.95 -14.29
C LEU A 282 -12.01 -5.11 -14.61
N PHE A 283 -12.83 -4.94 -15.66
CA PHE A 283 -13.73 -5.98 -16.10
C PHE A 283 -13.07 -7.02 -17.02
N GLU A 284 -12.48 -6.58 -18.13
CA GLU A 284 -11.89 -7.44 -19.17
C GLU A 284 -10.70 -8.25 -18.63
N ASP A 285 -9.91 -7.65 -17.74
CA ASP A 285 -8.78 -8.33 -17.09
C ASP A 285 -9.20 -9.18 -15.89
N ARG A 286 -10.52 -9.36 -15.68
CA ARG A 286 -11.11 -10.32 -14.73
C ARG A 286 -10.93 -9.98 -13.24
N HIS A 287 -10.70 -8.71 -12.90
CA HIS A 287 -10.68 -8.29 -11.50
C HIS A 287 -12.05 -8.48 -10.82
N ILE A 288 -13.14 -8.33 -11.57
CA ILE A 288 -14.51 -8.57 -11.06
C ILE A 288 -14.75 -10.05 -10.75
N ASP A 289 -14.28 -10.97 -11.60
CA ASP A 289 -14.34 -12.40 -11.31
C ASP A 289 -13.60 -12.73 -10.01
N ARG A 290 -12.44 -12.10 -9.79
CA ARG A 290 -11.68 -12.24 -8.55
C ARG A 290 -12.45 -11.71 -7.35
N CYS A 291 -13.04 -10.51 -7.43
CA CYS A 291 -13.87 -9.95 -6.36
C CYS A 291 -15.05 -10.86 -6.01
N ILE A 292 -15.75 -11.40 -7.02
CA ILE A 292 -16.83 -12.37 -6.85
C ILE A 292 -16.34 -13.62 -6.12
N SER A 293 -15.15 -14.13 -6.48
CA SER A 293 -14.58 -15.30 -5.81
C SER A 293 -14.27 -15.06 -4.33
N ILE A 294 -13.90 -13.82 -3.96
CA ILE A 294 -13.69 -13.41 -2.56
C ILE A 294 -15.04 -13.35 -1.83
N VAL A 295 -16.07 -12.74 -2.43
CA VAL A 295 -17.43 -12.71 -1.88
C VAL A 295 -17.97 -14.12 -1.65
N ALA A 296 -17.71 -15.05 -2.58
CA ALA A 296 -18.16 -16.44 -2.46
C ALA A 296 -17.55 -17.18 -1.27
N LYS A 297 -16.41 -16.74 -0.73
CA LYS A 297 -15.80 -17.36 0.48
C LYS A 297 -16.51 -16.99 1.78
N GLY A 298 -17.29 -15.91 1.82
CA GLY A 298 -18.20 -15.59 2.93
C GLY A 298 -17.58 -15.00 4.21
N ASN A 299 -16.25 -14.90 4.33
CA ASN A 299 -15.59 -14.21 5.43
C ASN A 299 -14.81 -13.01 4.90
N PHE A 300 -15.49 -11.87 4.73
CA PHE A 300 -14.91 -10.71 4.07
C PHE A 300 -15.16 -9.38 4.79
N ALA A 301 -15.40 -9.39 6.11
CA ALA A 301 -15.80 -8.19 6.84
C ALA A 301 -14.88 -6.98 6.61
N GLU A 302 -13.57 -7.19 6.59
CA GLU A 302 -12.57 -6.13 6.36
C GLU A 302 -12.48 -5.71 4.89
N TYR A 303 -12.86 -6.58 3.96
CA TYR A 303 -12.89 -6.30 2.52
C TYR A 303 -14.23 -5.75 2.05
N ALA A 304 -15.29 -5.89 2.86
CA ALA A 304 -16.67 -5.69 2.45
C ALA A 304 -16.91 -4.29 1.89
N PHE A 305 -16.31 -3.28 2.52
CA PHE A 305 -16.39 -1.89 2.08
C PHE A 305 -15.80 -1.69 0.68
N TYR A 306 -14.58 -2.18 0.46
CA TYR A 306 -13.88 -2.07 -0.81
C TYR A 306 -14.56 -2.89 -1.91
N LEU A 307 -14.96 -4.13 -1.61
CA LEU A 307 -15.72 -5.00 -2.52
C LEU A 307 -17.04 -4.34 -2.94
N ALA A 308 -17.82 -3.84 -1.99
CA ALA A 308 -19.05 -3.11 -2.28
C ALA A 308 -18.77 -1.90 -3.17
N GLY A 309 -17.71 -1.15 -2.89
CA GLY A 309 -17.30 0.00 -3.67
C GLY A 309 -16.93 -0.31 -5.12
N ILE A 310 -16.09 -1.31 -5.33
CA ILE A 310 -15.70 -1.76 -6.67
C ILE A 310 -16.93 -2.22 -7.45
N LEU A 311 -17.74 -3.11 -6.84
CA LEU A 311 -18.86 -3.73 -7.53
C LEU A 311 -20.01 -2.75 -7.79
N LEU A 312 -20.31 -1.83 -6.87
CA LEU A 312 -21.37 -0.83 -7.05
C LEU A 312 -21.00 0.27 -8.06
N ARG A 313 -19.72 0.64 -8.16
CA ARG A 313 -19.26 1.64 -9.16
C ARG A 313 -19.25 1.07 -10.59
N ILE A 314 -18.95 -0.21 -10.73
CA ILE A 314 -18.82 -0.86 -12.05
C ILE A 314 -20.17 -1.43 -12.56
N ALA A 315 -21.07 -1.86 -11.65
CA ALA A 315 -22.35 -2.47 -12.02
C ALA A 315 -23.29 -1.62 -12.92
N PRO A 316 -23.43 -0.29 -12.75
CA PRO A 316 -24.38 0.52 -13.52
C PRO A 316 -24.05 0.55 -15.01
N GLU A 317 -22.76 0.56 -15.35
CA GLU A 317 -22.28 0.67 -16.75
C GLU A 317 -22.34 -0.65 -17.49
N GLN A 318 -22.40 -1.77 -16.75
CA GLN A 318 -22.29 -3.12 -17.27
C GLN A 318 -23.56 -3.96 -17.08
N SER A 319 -24.73 -3.30 -17.17
CA SER A 319 -26.07 -3.87 -16.93
C SER A 319 -26.43 -5.18 -17.67
N SER A 320 -25.65 -5.60 -18.67
CA SER A 320 -25.83 -6.86 -19.40
C SER A 320 -24.94 -8.03 -18.93
N VAL A 321 -24.11 -7.84 -17.89
CA VAL A 321 -23.02 -8.77 -17.61
C VAL A 321 -23.41 -9.92 -16.68
N ILE A 322 -23.11 -11.14 -17.14
CA ILE A 322 -23.43 -12.42 -16.49
C ILE A 322 -22.70 -12.61 -15.15
N SER A 323 -21.50 -12.06 -14.97
CA SER A 323 -20.67 -12.33 -13.79
C SER A 323 -21.27 -11.77 -12.50
N LEU A 324 -21.78 -10.54 -12.48
CA LEU A 324 -22.38 -9.98 -11.26
C LEU A 324 -23.65 -10.71 -10.81
N ASN A 325 -24.35 -11.38 -11.73
CA ASN A 325 -25.52 -12.20 -11.43
C ASN A 325 -25.18 -13.47 -10.63
N SER A 326 -23.90 -13.85 -10.52
CA SER A 326 -23.50 -14.97 -9.66
C SER A 326 -23.49 -14.62 -8.18
N ILE A 327 -23.46 -13.32 -7.82
CA ILE A 327 -23.61 -12.89 -6.43
C ILE A 327 -25.09 -12.98 -6.07
N THR A 328 -25.42 -13.85 -5.13
CA THR A 328 -26.79 -14.00 -4.63
C THR A 328 -27.23 -12.74 -3.89
N GLY A 329 -28.53 -12.51 -3.82
CA GLY A 329 -29.07 -11.40 -3.04
C GLY A 329 -28.66 -11.42 -1.55
N GLU A 330 -28.43 -12.62 -1.00
CA GLU A 330 -27.98 -12.80 0.38
C GLU A 330 -26.53 -12.33 0.56
N GLN A 331 -25.65 -12.75 -0.35
CA GLN A 331 -24.25 -12.28 -0.37
C GLN A 331 -24.17 -10.77 -0.57
N TRP A 332 -25.01 -10.19 -1.41
CA TRP A 332 -25.11 -8.74 -1.55
C TRP A 332 -25.49 -8.07 -0.23
N TRP A 333 -26.49 -8.60 0.47
CA TRP A 333 -26.92 -8.03 1.75
C TRP A 333 -25.86 -8.16 2.84
N ASP A 334 -25.25 -9.33 2.99
CA ASP A 334 -24.16 -9.55 3.94
C ASP A 334 -23.00 -8.59 3.69
N MET A 335 -22.63 -8.40 2.42
CA MET A 335 -21.62 -7.41 2.02
C MET A 335 -22.00 -5.98 2.32
N MET A 336 -23.25 -5.56 2.10
CA MET A 336 -23.66 -4.21 2.48
C MET A 336 -23.58 -4.01 4.00
N ARG A 337 -24.08 -4.96 4.79
CA ARG A 337 -24.03 -4.88 6.27
C ARG A 337 -22.58 -4.73 6.76
N ASP A 338 -21.70 -5.60 6.28
CA ASP A 338 -20.31 -5.62 6.72
C ASP A 338 -19.54 -4.39 6.19
N ALA A 339 -19.90 -3.87 5.02
CA ALA A 339 -19.39 -2.61 4.51
C ALA A 339 -19.74 -1.43 5.43
N TRP A 340 -20.95 -1.37 6.01
CA TRP A 340 -21.31 -0.33 6.98
C TRP A 340 -20.58 -0.47 8.30
N LEU A 341 -20.37 -1.70 8.78
CA LEU A 341 -19.50 -1.95 9.93
C LEU A 341 -18.10 -1.38 9.67
N HIS A 342 -17.51 -1.69 8.52
CA HIS A 342 -16.16 -1.22 8.20
C HIS A 342 -16.10 0.30 7.94
N ALA A 343 -17.11 0.88 7.28
CA ALA A 343 -17.23 2.32 7.06
C ALA A 343 -17.15 3.12 8.38
N SER A 344 -17.67 2.56 9.48
CA SER A 344 -17.58 3.21 10.79
C SER A 344 -16.15 3.37 11.33
N PHE A 345 -15.18 2.63 10.77
CA PHE A 345 -13.76 2.73 11.12
C PHE A 345 -12.93 3.53 10.10
N THR A 346 -13.45 3.77 8.89
CA THR A 346 -12.69 4.40 7.78
C THR A 346 -13.19 5.79 7.39
N THR A 347 -14.13 6.36 8.14
CA THR A 347 -14.72 7.69 7.86
C THR A 347 -13.73 8.87 7.90
N ASP A 348 -12.57 8.69 8.52
CA ASP A 348 -11.48 9.67 8.52
C ASP A 348 -10.76 9.75 7.16
N ASP A 349 -10.88 8.73 6.30
CA ASP A 349 -10.35 8.75 4.94
C ASP A 349 -11.31 9.49 3.99
N ILE A 350 -10.81 10.52 3.31
CA ILE A 350 -11.58 11.33 2.37
C ILE A 350 -12.13 10.52 1.20
N HIS A 351 -11.42 9.48 0.75
CA HIS A 351 -11.85 8.65 -0.37
C HIS A 351 -12.98 7.70 0.02
N CYS A 352 -12.98 7.24 1.28
CA CYS A 352 -14.06 6.46 1.85
C CYS A 352 -15.34 7.30 1.99
N PHE A 353 -15.19 8.58 2.34
CA PHE A 353 -16.30 9.53 2.47
C PHE A 353 -17.04 9.76 1.13
N GLU A 354 -16.32 9.96 0.02
CA GLU A 354 -16.92 10.17 -1.32
C GLU A 354 -17.76 8.96 -1.79
N PHE A 355 -17.52 7.76 -1.26
CA PHE A 355 -18.24 6.54 -1.63
C PHE A 355 -19.59 6.38 -0.90
N LEU A 356 -19.77 7.00 0.27
CA LEU A 356 -20.94 6.75 1.13
C LEU A 356 -22.30 6.93 0.42
N PRO A 357 -22.52 7.94 -0.46
CA PRO A 357 -23.78 8.04 -1.19
C PRO A 357 -24.05 6.84 -2.11
N VAL A 358 -23.01 6.29 -2.74
CA VAL A 358 -23.14 5.09 -3.59
C VAL A 358 -23.46 3.87 -2.72
N LEU A 359 -22.83 3.75 -1.55
CA LEU A 359 -23.12 2.70 -0.58
C LEU A 359 -24.57 2.77 -0.08
N VAL A 360 -25.09 3.98 0.18
CA VAL A 360 -26.50 4.21 0.55
C VAL A 360 -27.44 3.63 -0.50
N GLU A 361 -27.27 4.00 -1.76
CA GLU A 361 -28.13 3.54 -2.84
C GLU A 361 -28.02 2.02 -3.07
N GLY A 362 -26.81 1.47 -3.01
CA GLY A 362 -26.58 0.02 -3.03
C GLY A 362 -27.31 -0.69 -1.88
N THR A 363 -27.25 -0.13 -0.67
CA THR A 363 -27.90 -0.71 0.51
C THR A 363 -29.42 -0.67 0.39
N LYS A 364 -30.00 0.46 -0.03
CA LYS A 364 -31.45 0.58 -0.30
C LYS A 364 -31.91 -0.48 -1.31
N ARG A 365 -31.10 -0.75 -2.34
CA ARG A 365 -31.41 -1.76 -3.37
C ARG A 365 -31.48 -3.18 -2.80
N TYR A 366 -30.61 -3.56 -1.87
CA TYR A 366 -30.51 -4.97 -1.41
C TYR A 366 -31.12 -5.25 -0.03
N MET A 367 -31.41 -4.24 0.80
CA MET A 367 -31.95 -4.44 2.15
C MET A 367 -33.30 -5.18 2.21
N HIS A 368 -34.11 -5.11 1.16
CA HIS A 368 -35.40 -5.83 1.10
C HIS A 368 -35.23 -7.36 1.10
N ILE A 369 -34.04 -7.86 0.75
CA ILE A 369 -33.73 -9.30 0.76
C ILE A 369 -33.65 -9.82 2.20
N ALA A 370 -33.11 -9.00 3.11
CA ALA A 370 -33.00 -9.33 4.52
C ALA A 370 -34.37 -9.54 5.17
N ALA A 371 -35.36 -8.75 4.77
CA ALA A 371 -36.74 -8.84 5.20
C ALA A 371 -37.43 -10.17 4.82
N GLN A 372 -36.92 -10.88 3.81
CA GLN A 372 -37.58 -12.08 3.26
C GLN A 372 -37.03 -13.40 3.79
N LYS A 373 -35.77 -13.44 4.24
CA LYS A 373 -35.04 -14.71 4.43
C LYS A 373 -34.54 -15.02 5.84
N TYR A 374 -34.21 -14.03 6.65
CA TYR A 374 -33.56 -14.31 7.93
C TYR A 374 -34.58 -14.54 9.03
N ILE A 375 -34.42 -15.64 9.79
CA ILE A 375 -35.20 -15.88 11.02
C ILE A 375 -34.79 -14.87 12.12
N SER A 376 -33.53 -14.42 12.09
CA SER A 376 -32.91 -13.47 13.03
C SER A 376 -32.83 -12.03 12.47
N TRP A 377 -33.63 -11.68 11.46
CA TRP A 377 -33.53 -10.42 10.73
C TRP A 377 -33.53 -9.18 11.66
N GLU A 378 -34.32 -9.20 12.74
CA GLU A 378 -34.40 -8.09 13.70
C GLU A 378 -33.03 -7.76 14.32
N ILE A 379 -32.25 -8.79 14.67
CA ILE A 379 -30.92 -8.62 15.26
C ILE A 379 -29.96 -8.00 14.24
N HIS A 380 -29.94 -8.54 13.01
CA HIS A 380 -29.06 -8.04 11.95
C HIS A 380 -29.40 -6.60 11.54
N PHE A 381 -30.68 -6.24 11.46
CA PHE A 381 -31.11 -4.87 11.16
C PHE A 381 -30.74 -3.88 12.26
N LYS A 382 -30.89 -4.26 13.53
CA LYS A 382 -30.49 -3.40 14.65
C LYS A 382 -28.98 -3.11 14.61
N PHE A 383 -28.15 -4.13 14.44
CA PHE A 383 -26.71 -3.93 14.29
C PHE A 383 -26.36 -3.06 13.07
N PHE A 384 -27.01 -3.28 11.94
CA PHE A 384 -26.84 -2.43 10.77
C PHE A 384 -27.16 -0.95 11.07
N ILE A 385 -28.30 -0.67 11.70
CA ILE A 385 -28.68 0.71 12.09
C ILE A 385 -27.67 1.31 13.06
N GLU A 386 -27.16 0.54 14.02
CA GLU A 386 -26.10 1.00 14.94
C GLU A 386 -24.81 1.39 14.19
N HIS A 387 -24.44 0.66 13.12
CA HIS A 387 -23.28 1.01 12.30
C HIS A 387 -23.52 2.28 11.46
N VAL A 388 -24.72 2.43 10.89
CA VAL A 388 -25.13 3.67 10.20
C VAL A 388 -25.08 4.86 11.16
N ASP A 389 -25.50 4.69 12.41
CA ASP A 389 -25.45 5.73 13.44
C ASP A 389 -24.01 6.14 13.77
N ARG A 390 -23.09 5.18 13.92
CA ARG A 390 -21.67 5.50 14.13
C ARG A 390 -21.07 6.29 12.96
N VAL A 391 -21.43 5.94 11.73
CA VAL A 391 -21.01 6.71 10.55
C VAL A 391 -21.59 8.13 10.61
N LEU A 392 -22.87 8.30 10.96
CA LEU A 392 -23.48 9.62 11.11
C LEU A 392 -22.79 10.47 12.18
N ASP A 393 -22.48 9.89 13.34
CA ASP A 393 -21.75 10.59 14.41
C ASP A 393 -20.38 11.08 13.90
N ALA A 394 -19.65 10.23 13.17
CA ALA A 394 -18.37 10.62 12.55
C ALA A 394 -18.53 11.73 11.51
N LEU A 395 -19.59 11.68 10.70
CA LEU A 395 -19.89 12.72 9.70
C LEU A 395 -20.22 14.07 10.35
N GLU A 396 -21.00 14.08 11.43
CA GLU A 396 -21.37 15.31 12.15
C GLU A 396 -20.15 15.95 12.84
N MET A 397 -19.26 15.11 13.37
CA MET A 397 -17.97 15.56 13.92
C MET A 397 -17.09 16.19 12.85
N ARG A 398 -17.08 15.64 11.64
CA ARG A 398 -16.30 16.17 10.50
C ARG A 398 -16.89 17.44 9.91
N ASP A 399 -18.21 17.51 9.70
CA ASP A 399 -18.89 18.68 9.16
C ASP A 399 -18.68 19.92 10.04
N SER A 400 -18.69 19.70 11.37
CA SER A 400 -18.35 20.73 12.36
C SER A 400 -16.92 21.28 12.22
N GLN A 401 -16.01 20.51 11.63
CA GLN A 401 -14.60 20.88 11.44
C GLN A 401 -14.29 21.44 10.04
N GLN A 402 -14.94 20.91 9.00
CA GLN A 402 -14.53 21.14 7.60
C GLN A 402 -15.63 21.78 6.72
N GLY A 403 -16.91 21.73 7.12
CA GLY A 403 -18.03 22.21 6.30
C GLY A 403 -18.24 21.46 4.98
N GLU A 404 -17.55 20.33 4.80
CA GLU A 404 -17.64 19.42 3.66
C GLU A 404 -18.28 18.11 4.15
N GLY A 405 -19.61 18.06 4.21
CA GLY A 405 -20.30 16.98 4.91
C GLY A 405 -21.79 16.86 4.62
N GLU A 406 -22.48 18.00 4.47
CA GLU A 406 -23.94 18.07 4.53
C GLU A 406 -24.66 17.11 3.56
N GLY A 407 -24.26 17.08 2.28
CA GLY A 407 -24.91 16.21 1.29
C GLY A 407 -24.78 14.72 1.59
N VAL A 408 -23.60 14.29 2.07
CA VAL A 408 -23.35 12.89 2.43
C VAL A 408 -24.11 12.53 3.71
N ALA A 409 -24.07 13.40 4.73
CA ALA A 409 -24.81 13.20 5.96
C ALA A 409 -26.33 13.09 5.72
N VAL A 410 -26.88 13.90 4.81
CA VAL A 410 -28.29 13.81 4.41
C VAL A 410 -28.63 12.44 3.79
N ALA A 411 -27.79 11.94 2.87
CA ALA A 411 -28.01 10.63 2.25
C ALA A 411 -27.97 9.48 3.28
N VAL A 412 -27.03 9.53 4.23
CA VAL A 412 -26.92 8.52 5.30
C VAL A 412 -28.10 8.62 6.28
N LYS A 413 -28.56 9.83 6.61
CA LYS A 413 -29.77 10.04 7.43
C LYS A 413 -31.01 9.47 6.77
N GLU A 414 -31.15 9.66 5.45
CA GLU A 414 -32.24 9.07 4.69
C GLU A 414 -32.21 7.54 4.75
N LEU A 415 -31.03 6.92 4.60
CA LEU A 415 -30.88 5.47 4.74
C LEU A 415 -31.34 4.99 6.12
N LYS A 416 -30.92 5.69 7.19
CA LYS A 416 -31.33 5.37 8.57
C LYS A 416 -32.85 5.40 8.72
N THR A 417 -33.52 6.42 8.19
CA THR A 417 -34.98 6.52 8.23
C THR A 417 -35.62 5.34 7.50
N VAL A 418 -35.16 5.04 6.28
CA VAL A 418 -35.70 3.93 5.48
C VAL A 418 -35.48 2.57 6.18
N ALA A 419 -34.32 2.37 6.80
CA ALA A 419 -34.01 1.16 7.54
C ALA A 419 -34.89 1.00 8.80
N SER A 420 -35.09 2.09 9.55
CA SER A 420 -35.96 2.12 10.72
C SER A 420 -37.42 1.82 10.35
N ASP A 421 -37.94 2.47 9.30
CA ASP A 421 -39.30 2.24 8.81
C ASP A 421 -39.51 0.78 8.37
N MET A 422 -38.49 0.18 7.74
CA MET A 422 -38.52 -1.22 7.34
C MET A 422 -38.54 -2.16 8.57
N LEU A 423 -37.71 -1.88 9.57
CA LEU A 423 -37.67 -2.62 10.83
C LEU A 423 -39.02 -2.57 11.54
N GLU A 424 -39.64 -1.39 11.67
CA GLU A 424 -40.95 -1.22 12.31
C GLU A 424 -42.08 -1.99 11.59
N LYS A 425 -42.11 -1.92 10.26
CA LYS A 425 -43.09 -2.65 9.44
C LYS A 425 -42.97 -4.16 9.66
N LEU A 426 -41.75 -4.68 9.71
CA LEU A 426 -41.49 -6.09 9.90
C LEU A 426 -41.87 -6.56 11.32
N VAL A 427 -41.53 -5.79 12.37
CA VAL A 427 -41.97 -6.07 13.76
C VAL A 427 -43.51 -6.09 13.84
N SER A 428 -44.16 -5.09 13.22
CA SER A 428 -45.62 -4.99 13.20
C SER A 428 -46.28 -6.18 12.47
N SER A 429 -45.65 -6.68 11.40
CA SER A 429 -46.18 -7.82 10.63
C SER A 429 -46.11 -9.15 11.39
N GLN A 430 -45.12 -9.32 12.27
CA GLN A 430 -44.97 -10.54 13.08
C GLN A 430 -45.94 -10.56 14.28
N GLY A 431 -46.27 -9.39 14.85
CA GLY A 431 -47.26 -9.27 15.93
C GLY A 431 -48.70 -9.67 15.55
N VAL A 432 -48.98 -9.86 14.26
CA VAL A 432 -50.30 -10.28 13.74
C VAL A 432 -50.39 -11.82 13.60
N VAL A 433 -49.27 -12.55 13.66
CA VAL A 433 -49.26 -14.02 13.55
C VAL A 433 -49.23 -14.67 14.95
N SER A 434 -50.45 -14.86 15.48
CA SER A 434 -50.91 -15.77 16.56
C SER A 434 -50.93 -15.28 18.02
N PRO A 435 -52.14 -15.38 18.62
CA PRO A 435 -52.43 -16.46 19.56
C PRO A 435 -53.42 -17.46 18.95
N LEU A 436 -52.94 -18.37 18.11
CA LEU A 436 -53.66 -19.59 17.69
C LEU A 436 -52.77 -20.82 17.92
N LEU A 437 -52.21 -20.92 19.13
CA LEU A 437 -51.83 -22.17 19.78
C LEU A 437 -52.17 -22.02 21.27
N SER A 438 -53.47 -22.16 21.56
CA SER A 438 -54.00 -22.48 22.90
C SER A 438 -54.84 -23.74 22.79
#